data_AF-A0AAC9I5C2-F1
#
_entry.id   AF-A0AAC9I5C2-F1
#
_cell.length_a   1.000
_cell.length_b   1.000
_cell.length_c   1.000
_cell.angle_alpha   90.00
_cell.angle_beta   90.00
_cell.angle_gamma   90.00
#
_symmetry.space_group_name_H-M   'P 1'
#
loop_
_entity.id
_entity.type
_entity.pdbx_description
1 polymer ?
#
loop_
_entity_poly.entity_id
_entity_poly.type
_entity_poly.pdbx_seq_one_letter_code
_entity_poly.pdbx_strand_id
1 'polypeptide(L)'
;MKELIIKVFLIVILLISPLSFAQGLNKISLLNELNKTYGIVLNEEEKSYFESTNNELVTNLFSLDEKKLSKEERDKAVDKLFDKREKSLTSSLGINKYSDLKITTDEKIKQTIQKVKSSKMEP
;
A
#
# COMPACT_ATOMS: atom_id res chain seq x y z
N MET A 1 -38.73 29.39 -21.33
CA MET A 1 -38.34 28.43 -20.26
C MET A 1 -37.58 27.23 -20.85
N LYS A 2 -36.40 27.40 -21.43
CA LYS A 2 -35.55 26.26 -21.87
C LYS A 2 -34.04 26.45 -21.71
N GLU A 3 -33.56 27.61 -21.27
CA GLU A 3 -32.11 27.88 -21.22
C GLU A 3 -31.50 27.92 -19.82
N LEU A 4 -32.31 27.75 -18.77
CA LEU A 4 -31.84 27.77 -17.38
C LEU A 4 -31.28 26.42 -16.89
N ILE A 5 -31.39 25.36 -17.70
CA ILE A 5 -31.00 24.01 -17.31
C ILE A 5 -29.52 23.72 -17.58
N ILE A 6 -28.86 24.49 -18.46
CA ILE A 6 -27.49 24.19 -18.89
C ILE A 6 -26.41 24.74 -17.93
N LYS A 7 -26.74 25.71 -17.07
CA LYS A 7 -25.75 26.28 -16.11
C LYS A 7 -25.62 25.50 -14.79
N VAL A 8 -26.48 24.52 -14.53
CA VAL A 8 -26.44 23.72 -13.28
C VAL A 8 -25.55 22.48 -13.42
N PHE A 9 -25.30 22.01 -14.64
CA PHE A 9 -24.49 20.80 -14.87
C PHE A 9 -22.99 21.00 -14.65
N LEU A 10 -22.51 22.25 -14.66
CA LEU A 10 -21.09 22.59 -14.49
C LEU A 10 -20.64 22.66 -13.02
N ILE A 11 -21.57 22.63 -12.06
CA ILE A 11 -21.23 22.65 -10.62
C ILE A 11 -21.14 21.23 -10.04
N VAL A 12 -21.75 20.24 -10.68
CA VAL A 12 -21.73 18.85 -10.21
C VAL A 12 -20.39 18.15 -10.48
N ILE A 13 -19.61 18.61 -11.47
CA ILE A 13 -18.27 18.07 -11.76
C ILE A 13 -17.20 18.62 -10.79
N LEU A 14 -17.48 19.70 -10.06
CA LEU A 14 -16.62 20.20 -8.98
C LEU A 14 -16.80 19.44 -7.65
N LEU A 15 -17.70 18.45 -7.61
CA LEU A 15 -17.96 17.59 -6.45
C LEU A 15 -17.51 16.14 -6.66
N ILE A 16 -16.56 15.88 -7.58
CA ILE A 16 -15.72 14.67 -7.51
C ILE A 16 -14.71 14.87 -6.37
N SER A 17 -15.25 15.04 -5.16
CA SER A 17 -14.74 14.54 -3.90
C SER A 17 -13.22 14.29 -3.82
N PRO A 18 -12.46 15.13 -3.09
CA PRO A 18 -11.30 14.62 -2.34
C PRO A 18 -11.73 13.79 -1.10
N LEU A 19 -12.99 13.30 -1.03
CA LEU A 19 -13.59 12.68 0.16
C LEU A 19 -13.09 11.26 0.48
N SER A 20 -12.15 10.69 -0.29
CA SER A 20 -11.53 9.40 0.09
C SER A 20 -10.12 9.53 0.68
N PHE A 21 -9.60 10.75 0.89
CA PHE A 21 -8.28 10.95 1.50
C PHE A 21 -8.26 10.90 3.03
N ALA A 22 -9.41 10.73 3.68
CA ALA A 22 -9.55 10.79 5.14
C ALA A 22 -9.95 9.46 5.82
N GLN A 23 -10.00 8.34 5.10
CA GLN A 23 -9.99 7.04 5.75
C GLN A 23 -8.52 6.65 5.93
N GLY A 24 -8.06 6.62 7.18
CA GLY A 24 -6.73 6.15 7.51
C GLY A 24 -6.51 4.73 6.98
N LEU A 25 -5.23 4.37 6.86
CA LEU A 25 -4.89 3.04 6.40
C LEU A 25 -5.26 2.02 7.48
N ASN A 26 -6.23 1.16 7.18
CA ASN A 26 -6.60 0.03 8.03
C ASN A 26 -5.64 -1.16 7.83
N LYS A 27 -5.27 -1.81 8.94
CA LYS A 27 -4.29 -2.91 8.97
C LYS A 27 -4.67 -4.08 8.07
N ILE A 28 -5.93 -4.50 8.13
CA ILE A 28 -6.44 -5.66 7.40
C ILE A 28 -6.47 -5.35 5.90
N SER A 29 -6.96 -4.17 5.51
CA SER A 29 -7.01 -3.77 4.12
C SER A 29 -5.61 -3.67 3.51
N LEU A 30 -4.64 -3.12 4.24
CA LEU A 30 -3.26 -3.02 3.79
C LEU A 30 -2.61 -4.41 3.63
N LEU A 31 -2.79 -5.29 4.61
CA LEU A 31 -2.28 -6.66 4.55
C LEU A 31 -2.88 -7.44 3.38
N ASN A 32 -4.20 -7.34 3.17
CA ASN A 32 -4.88 -8.00 2.06
C ASN A 32 -4.36 -7.51 0.71
N GLU A 33 -4.09 -6.21 0.56
CA GLU A 33 -3.51 -5.67 -0.68
C GLU A 33 -2.09 -6.19 -0.90
N LEU A 34 -1.25 -6.19 0.13
CA LEU A 34 0.14 -6.67 0.05
C LEU A 34 0.24 -8.18 -0.24
N ASN A 35 -0.76 -8.96 0.19
CA ASN A 35 -0.83 -10.40 -0.04
C ASN A 35 -1.35 -10.79 -1.44
N LYS A 36 -1.71 -9.84 -2.30
CA LYS A 36 -2.10 -10.14 -3.68
C LYS A 36 -0.87 -10.50 -4.51
N THR A 37 -0.89 -11.70 -5.09
CA THR A 37 0.17 -12.21 -5.99
C THR A 37 -0.16 -11.99 -7.47
N TYR A 38 -1.35 -11.47 -7.79
CA TYR A 38 -1.79 -11.14 -9.15
C TYR A 38 -1.60 -12.28 -10.16
N GLY A 39 -1.88 -13.52 -9.74
CA GLY A 39 -1.82 -14.71 -10.58
C GLY A 39 -0.53 -15.52 -10.47
N ILE A 40 0.49 -15.03 -9.74
CA ILE A 40 1.66 -15.84 -9.41
C ILE A 40 1.28 -16.88 -8.36
N VAL A 41 1.44 -18.16 -8.70
CA VAL A 41 1.20 -19.28 -7.80
C VAL A 41 2.42 -19.48 -6.92
N LEU A 42 2.17 -19.51 -5.62
CA LEU A 42 3.14 -19.85 -4.59
C LEU A 42 2.77 -21.22 -4.02
N ASN A 43 3.78 -22.07 -3.77
CA ASN A 43 3.59 -23.27 -2.97
C ASN A 43 3.32 -22.90 -1.49
N GLU A 44 2.99 -23.88 -0.65
CA GLU A 44 2.59 -23.62 0.74
C GLU A 44 3.68 -22.91 1.56
N GLU A 45 4.93 -23.31 1.39
CA GLU A 45 6.08 -22.72 2.09
C GLU A 45 6.35 -21.29 1.60
N GLU A 46 6.40 -21.08 0.28
CA GLU A 46 6.55 -19.76 -0.36
C GLU A 46 5.45 -18.81 0.08
N LYS A 47 4.19 -19.28 0.10
CA LYS A 47 3.03 -18.50 0.54
C LYS A 47 3.16 -18.11 2.01
N SER A 48 3.55 -19.05 2.87
CA SER A 48 3.78 -18.78 4.29
C SER A 48 4.83 -17.70 4.52
N TYR A 49 5.98 -17.77 3.83
CA TYR A 49 7.00 -16.72 3.91
C TYR A 49 6.52 -15.38 3.37
N PHE A 50 5.80 -15.39 2.24
CA PHE A 50 5.27 -14.18 1.62
C PHE A 50 4.29 -13.44 2.55
N GLU A 51 3.30 -14.17 3.09
CA GLU A 51 2.29 -13.62 3.99
C GLU A 51 2.90 -13.17 5.33
N SER A 52 3.83 -13.96 5.89
CA SER A 52 4.54 -13.61 7.12
C SER A 52 5.37 -12.33 6.96
N THR A 53 6.12 -12.20 5.86
CA THR A 53 6.91 -10.99 5.58
C THR A 53 6.02 -9.76 5.40
N ASN A 54 4.88 -9.90 4.74
CA ASN A 54 3.90 -8.82 4.59
C ASN A 54 3.27 -8.43 5.93
N ASN A 55 2.94 -9.42 6.79
CA ASN A 55 2.41 -9.16 8.13
C ASN A 55 3.43 -8.46 9.04
N GLU A 56 4.71 -8.83 8.95
CA GLU A 56 5.80 -8.14 9.65
C GLU A 56 5.91 -6.68 9.19
N LEU A 57 5.90 -6.44 7.87
CA LEU A 57 5.91 -5.09 7.30
C LEU A 57 4.75 -4.26 7.86
N VAL A 58 3.52 -4.77 7.77
CA VAL A 58 2.32 -4.05 8.22
C VAL A 58 2.38 -3.77 9.72
N THR A 59 2.81 -4.73 10.54
CA THR A 59 2.94 -4.53 11.98
C THR A 59 3.95 -3.43 12.30
N ASN A 60 5.12 -3.46 11.64
CA ASN A 60 6.15 -2.44 11.84
C ASN A 60 5.74 -1.06 11.34
N LEU A 61 4.96 -0.97 10.26
CA LEU A 61 4.39 0.28 9.77
C LEU A 61 3.48 0.92 10.82
N PHE A 62 2.61 0.14 11.44
CA PHE A 62 1.69 0.65 12.47
C PHE A 62 2.43 1.05 13.75
N SER A 63 3.40 0.26 14.18
CA SER A 63 4.28 0.65 15.29
C SER A 63 5.16 1.87 14.99
N LEU A 64 5.39 2.21 13.71
CA LEU A 64 6.12 3.41 13.32
C LEU A 64 5.26 4.67 13.49
N ASP A 65 3.96 4.59 13.19
CA ASP A 65 3.02 5.71 13.33
C ASP A 65 2.87 6.15 14.80
N GLU A 66 2.96 5.20 15.73
CA GLU A 66 2.91 5.44 17.18
C GLU A 66 4.12 6.24 17.72
N LYS A 67 5.25 6.23 17.01
CA LYS A 67 6.51 6.83 17.47
C LYS A 67 6.57 8.36 17.34
N LYS A 68 5.53 8.99 16.77
CA LYS A 68 5.42 10.46 16.61
C LYS A 68 6.67 11.10 15.99
N LEU A 69 7.30 10.41 15.05
CA LEU A 69 8.48 10.90 14.33
C LEU A 69 8.13 12.11 13.48
N SER A 70 9.14 12.92 13.13
CA SER A 70 8.96 13.91 12.08
C SER A 70 8.59 13.24 10.76
N LYS A 71 7.93 13.98 9.85
CA LYS A 71 7.52 13.43 8.55
C LYS A 71 8.70 12.84 7.78
N GLU A 72 9.82 13.55 7.73
CA GLU A 72 11.01 13.11 7.00
C GLU A 72 11.60 11.80 7.57
N GLU A 73 11.71 11.70 8.90
CA GLU A 73 12.21 10.48 9.56
C GLU A 73 11.27 9.30 9.37
N ARG A 74 9.95 9.55 9.50
CA ARG A 74 8.92 8.54 9.25
C ARG A 74 8.98 8.04 7.81
N ASP A 75 9.05 8.94 6.84
CA ASP A 75 9.08 8.55 5.42
C ASP A 75 10.35 7.75 5.07
N LYS A 76 11.51 8.12 5.62
CA LYS A 76 12.76 7.32 5.51
C LYS A 76 12.64 5.95 6.17
N ALA A 77 11.96 5.86 7.32
CA ALA A 77 11.74 4.59 8.01
C ALA A 77 10.75 3.69 7.24
N VAL A 78 9.72 4.27 6.62
CA VAL A 78 8.84 3.54 5.69
C VAL A 78 9.65 2.93 4.56
N ASP A 79 10.52 3.71 3.89
CA ASP A 79 11.36 3.19 2.80
C ASP A 79 12.21 2.00 3.25
N LYS A 80 12.87 2.14 4.41
CA LYS A 80 13.68 1.05 4.99
C LYS A 80 12.87 -0.23 5.26
N LEU A 81 11.60 -0.11 5.65
CA LEU A 81 10.74 -1.26 5.89
C LEU A 81 10.38 -1.98 4.59
N PHE A 82 10.10 -1.24 3.51
CA PHE A 82 9.85 -1.83 2.19
C PHE A 82 11.12 -2.43 1.58
N ASP A 83 12.28 -1.79 1.74
CA ASP A 83 13.57 -2.35 1.33
C ASP A 83 13.88 -3.66 2.07
N LYS A 84 13.60 -3.70 3.39
CA LYS A 84 13.75 -4.92 4.19
C LYS A 84 12.85 -6.03 3.66
N ARG A 85 11.58 -5.72 3.39
CA ARG A 85 10.64 -6.67 2.78
C ARG A 85 11.18 -7.23 1.46
N GLU A 86 11.64 -6.37 0.54
CA GLU A 86 12.19 -6.80 -0.74
C GLU A 86 13.37 -7.77 -0.56
N LYS A 87 14.29 -7.46 0.34
CA LYS A 87 15.43 -8.34 0.67
C LYS A 87 14.99 -9.67 1.28
N SER A 88 14.05 -9.65 2.23
CA SER A 88 13.50 -10.87 2.84
C SER A 88 12.83 -11.75 1.79
N LEU A 89 11.96 -11.19 0.95
CA LEU A 89 11.28 -11.95 -0.09
C LEU A 89 12.24 -12.49 -1.15
N THR A 90 13.23 -11.71 -1.58
CA THR A 90 14.28 -12.18 -2.50
C THR A 90 15.04 -13.37 -1.92
N SER A 91 15.33 -13.33 -0.62
CA SER A 91 16.11 -14.36 0.07
C SER A 91 15.31 -15.64 0.29
N SER A 92 14.04 -15.53 0.67
CA SER A 92 13.17 -16.68 0.96
C SER A 92 12.57 -17.34 -0.28
N LEU A 93 12.19 -16.56 -1.29
CA LEU A 93 11.56 -17.08 -2.52
C LEU A 93 12.60 -17.40 -3.61
N GLY A 94 13.81 -16.87 -3.47
CA GLY A 94 14.82 -16.90 -4.52
C GLY A 94 14.59 -15.83 -5.59
N ILE A 95 15.68 -15.47 -6.28
CA ILE A 95 15.71 -14.32 -7.19
C ILE A 95 14.70 -14.43 -8.34
N ASN A 96 14.55 -15.62 -8.94
CA ASN A 96 13.66 -15.82 -10.09
C ASN A 96 12.19 -15.64 -9.68
N LYS A 97 11.76 -16.35 -8.62
CA LYS A 97 10.37 -16.29 -8.15
C LYS A 97 10.00 -14.90 -7.66
N TYR A 98 10.89 -14.24 -6.92
CA TYR A 98 10.66 -12.88 -6.48
C TYR A 98 10.62 -11.90 -7.66
N SER A 99 11.45 -12.08 -8.68
CA SER A 99 11.42 -11.24 -9.89
C SER A 99 10.07 -11.33 -10.60
N ASP A 100 9.52 -12.54 -10.77
CA ASP A 100 8.19 -12.74 -11.37
C ASP A 100 7.09 -12.02 -10.57
N LEU A 101 7.10 -12.15 -9.24
CA LEU A 101 6.20 -11.40 -8.35
C LEU A 101 6.40 -9.90 -8.48
N LYS A 102 7.65 -9.43 -8.52
CA LYS A 102 7.96 -8.01 -8.58
C LYS A 102 7.42 -7.42 -9.88
N ILE A 103 7.61 -8.08 -11.02
CA ILE A 103 7.10 -7.62 -12.32
C ILE A 103 5.58 -7.35 -12.27
N THR A 104 4.81 -8.19 -11.57
CA THR A 104 3.35 -8.02 -11.49
C THR A 104 2.89 -7.08 -10.37
N THR A 105 3.70 -6.87 -9.33
CA THR A 105 3.30 -6.14 -8.12
C THR A 105 3.99 -4.79 -7.91
N ASP A 106 5.09 -4.50 -8.60
CA ASP A 106 5.97 -3.35 -8.34
C ASP A 106 5.22 -2.01 -8.34
N GLU A 107 4.36 -1.78 -9.33
CA GLU A 107 3.58 -0.56 -9.43
C GLU A 107 2.59 -0.42 -8.25
N LYS A 108 1.98 -1.51 -7.82
CA LYS A 108 1.08 -1.53 -6.66
C LYS A 108 1.82 -1.33 -5.34
N ILE A 109 3.04 -1.85 -5.23
CA ILE A 109 3.91 -1.59 -4.09
C ILE A 109 4.32 -0.12 -4.04
N LYS A 110 4.70 0.50 -5.17
CA LYS A 110 5.00 1.94 -5.23
C LYS A 110 3.80 2.80 -4.83
N GLN A 111 2.62 2.48 -5.35
CA GLN A 111 1.36 3.16 -4.96
C GLN A 111 1.07 3.00 -3.46
N THR A 112 1.29 1.80 -2.92
CA THR A 112 1.14 1.50 -1.49
C THR A 112 2.11 2.32 -0.64
N ILE A 113 3.39 2.43 -1.04
CA ILE A 113 4.39 3.25 -0.35
C ILE A 113 3.94 4.72 -0.29
N GLN A 114 3.49 5.27 -1.42
CA GLN A 114 3.00 6.65 -1.46
C GLN A 114 1.77 6.83 -0.57
N LYS A 115 0.83 5.88 -0.59
CA LYS A 115 -0.34 5.90 0.27
C LYS A 115 0.07 5.90 1.75
N VAL A 116 0.95 4.99 2.15
CA VAL A 116 1.50 4.89 3.51
C VAL A 116 2.14 6.21 3.96
N LYS A 117 2.94 6.86 3.12
CA LYS A 117 3.55 8.16 3.45
C LYS A 117 2.54 9.31 3.50
N SER A 118 1.47 9.24 2.73
CA SER A 118 0.46 10.31 2.67
C SER A 118 -0.64 10.19 3.73
N SER A 119 -0.85 9.00 4.29
CA SER A 119 -1.95 8.70 5.22
C SER A 119 -1.48 8.67 6.69
N LYS A 120 -2.44 8.81 7.61
CA LYS A 120 -2.29 8.35 8.99
C LYS A 120 -2.73 6.87 9.07
N MET A 121 -2.17 6.12 9.99
CA MET A 121 -2.60 4.73 10.20
C MET A 121 -3.76 4.72 11.18
N GLU A 122 -4.82 3.99 10.83
CA GLU A 122 -5.99 3.81 11.69
C GLU A 122 -5.91 2.42 12.34
N PRO A 123 -5.95 2.33 13.68
CA PRO A 123 -5.80 1.07 14.43
C PRO A 123 -6.63 -0.11 13.88
#